data_AF-X1JXM7-F1
#
_entry.id   AF-X1JXM7-F1
#
_cell.length_a   1.000
_cell.length_b   1.000
_cell.length_c   1.000
_cell.angle_alpha   90.00
_cell.angle_beta   90.00
_cell.angle_gamma   90.00
#
_symmetry.space_group_name_H-M   'P 1'
#
loop_
_entity.id
_entity.type
_entity.pdbx_description
1 polymer ?
#
loop_
_entity_poly.entity_id
_entity_poly.type
_entity_poly.pdbx_seq_one_letter_code
_entity_poly.pdbx_strand_id
1 'polypeptide(L)' 'MSQFYLQDSRSNTGDGLMFWALGGGYTTNLDKAELFTQEQACGHRETDIPWPKDYVDARAHLGVDHQYISI' A
#
# COMPACT_ATOMS: atom_id res chain seq x y z
N MET A 1 -6.99 -11.92 14.03
CA MET A 1 -6.41 -10.63 14.47
C MET A 1 -6.57 -9.67 13.31
N SER A 2 -7.00 -8.44 13.56
CA SER A 2 -7.18 -7.44 12.48
C SER A 2 -5.83 -6.98 11.96
N GLN A 3 -5.60 -7.11 10.65
CA GLN A 3 -4.39 -6.66 9.98
C GLN A 3 -4.69 -5.47 9.09
N PHE A 4 -3.70 -4.59 8.90
CA PHE A 4 -3.83 -3.37 8.13
C PHE A 4 -2.67 -3.21 7.16
N TYR A 5 -2.98 -2.71 5.97
CA TYR A 5 -2.00 -2.06 5.13
C TYR A 5 -1.94 -0.58 5.49
N LEU A 6 -0.75 0.00 5.48
CA LEU A 6 -0.56 1.42 5.72
C LEU A 6 -0.26 2.12 4.40
N GLN A 7 -1.17 2.98 3.95
CA GLN A 7 -1.00 3.72 2.71
C GLN A 7 -0.17 4.97 2.96
N ASP A 8 0.83 5.24 2.13
CA ASP A 8 1.40 6.58 2.00
C ASP A 8 0.58 7.39 0.98
N SER A 9 -0.28 8.28 1.47
CA SER A 9 -1.20 9.07 0.64
C SER A 9 -0.54 10.20 -0.17
N ARG A 10 0.77 10.42 -0.03
CA ARG A 10 1.49 11.47 -0.76
C ARG A 10 1.64 11.18 -2.25
N SER A 11 1.51 9.93 -2.68
CA SER A 11 1.63 9.54 -4.09
C SER A 11 0.89 8.25 -4.42
N ASN A 12 0.65 8.03 -5.71
CA ASN A 12 0.10 6.81 -6.30
C ASN A 12 0.86 6.47 -7.60
N THR A 13 0.73 5.24 -8.08
CA THR A 13 1.19 4.83 -9.42
C THR A 13 -0.03 4.51 -10.27
N GLY A 14 -0.43 5.47 -11.11
CA GLY A 14 -1.73 5.40 -11.80
C GLY A 14 -2.88 5.44 -10.78
N ASP A 15 -3.68 4.39 -10.74
CA ASP A 15 -4.73 4.16 -9.74
C ASP A 15 -4.26 3.29 -8.54
N GLY A 16 -3.04 2.75 -8.60
CA GLY A 16 -2.45 1.93 -7.54
C GLY A 16 -2.04 2.75 -6.32
N LEU A 17 -2.62 2.44 -5.16
CA LEU A 17 -2.23 3.01 -3.87
C LEU A 17 -0.83 2.55 -3.46
N MET A 18 -0.05 3.45 -2.88
CA MET A 18 1.28 3.15 -2.34
C MET A 18 1.16 2.71 -0.88
N PHE A 19 1.67 1.52 -0.55
CA PHE A 19 1.73 1.00 0.81
C PHE A 19 3.16 0.90 1.31
N TRP A 20 3.35 0.98 2.63
CA TRP A 20 4.65 0.71 3.26
C TRP A 20 5.13 -0.70 2.89
N ALA A 21 6.37 -0.79 2.41
CA ALA A 21 6.96 -2.05 1.94
C ALA A 21 7.79 -2.74 3.03
N LEU A 22 7.82 -4.07 2.99
CA LEU A 22 8.71 -4.88 3.81
C LEU A 22 10.17 -4.49 3.56
N GLY A 23 10.89 -4.14 4.64
CA GLY A 23 12.29 -3.70 4.55
C GLY A 23 12.46 -2.23 4.17
N GLY A 24 11.37 -1.45 4.10
CA GLY A 24 11.37 -0.01 3.88
C GLY A 24 11.04 0.40 2.44
N GLY A 25 10.63 1.66 2.28
CA GLY A 25 10.12 2.21 1.02
C GLY A 25 8.62 1.98 0.85
N TYR A 26 8.15 2.12 -0.40
CA TYR A 26 6.72 2.04 -0.73
C TYR A 26 6.49 1.13 -1.94
N THR A 27 5.35 0.45 -1.96
CA THR A 27 4.99 -0.50 -3.02
C THR A 27 3.49 -0.51 -3.29
N THR A 28 3.12 -0.77 -4.55
CA THR A 28 1.74 -1.12 -4.94
C THR A 28 1.49 -2.63 -4.86
N ASN A 29 2.54 -3.45 -4.67
CA ASN A 29 2.43 -4.90 -4.61
C ASN A 29 2.14 -5.36 -3.17
N LEU A 30 0.93 -5.89 -2.96
CA LEU A 30 0.44 -6.33 -1.65
C LEU A 30 1.22 -7.50 -1.04
N ASP A 31 1.89 -8.34 -1.85
CA ASP A 31 2.75 -9.43 -1.35
C ASP A 31 4.06 -8.90 -0.74
N LYS A 32 4.42 -7.65 -1.08
CA LYS A 32 5.60 -6.95 -0.58
C LYS A 32 5.26 -5.87 0.43
N ALA A 33 3.97 -5.64 0.69
CA ALA A 33 3.52 -4.65 1.64
C ALA A 33 3.64 -5.18 3.08
N GLU A 34 4.08 -4.31 3.98
CA GLU A 34 4.14 -4.62 5.41
C GLU A 34 2.73 -4.64 6.01
N LEU A 35 2.48 -5.61 6.89
CA LEU A 35 1.21 -5.77 7.59
C LEU A 35 1.35 -5.29 9.03
N PHE A 36 0.47 -4.38 9.40
CA PHE A 36 0.46 -3.75 10.72
C PHE A 36 -0.70 -4.29 11.56
N THR A 37 -0.46 -4.41 12.86
CA THR A 37 -1.52 -4.54 13.86
C THR A 37 -2.27 -3.22 14.01
N GLN A 38 -3.44 -3.25 14.66
CA GLN A 38 -4.22 -2.04 14.91
C GLN A 38 -3.42 -1.02 15.73
N GLU A 39 -2.68 -1.48 16.74
CA GLU A 39 -1.87 -0.63 17.61
C GLU A 39 -0.73 0.05 16.84
N GLN A 40 -0.05 -0.69 15.95
CA GLN A 40 1.01 -0.14 15.11
C GLN A 40 0.43 0.89 14.12
N ALA A 41 -0.70 0.58 13.49
CA ALA A 41 -1.35 1.41 12.48
C ALA A 41 -1.81 2.80 12.97
N CYS A 42 -2.01 3.00 14.28
CA CYS A 42 -2.49 4.27 14.84
C CYS A 42 -1.38 5.28 15.21
N GLY A 43 -0.09 4.92 15.11
CA GLY A 43 1.03 5.75 15.56
C GLY A 43 1.78 6.53 14.48
N HIS A 44 1.22 6.64 13.27
CA HIS A 44 1.96 7.07 12.09
C HIS A 44 1.72 8.54 11.69
N ARG A 45 2.35 8.99 10.59
CA ARG A 45 2.25 10.37 10.10
C ARG A 45 0.83 10.66 9.59
N GLU A 46 0.46 11.93 9.46
CA GLU A 46 -0.87 12.31 8.92
C GLU A 46 -1.15 11.74 7.52
N THR A 47 -0.09 11.48 6.75
CA THR A 47 -0.19 10.91 5.40
C THR A 47 -0.34 9.39 5.38
N ASP A 48 -0.14 8.73 6.53
CA ASP A 48 -0.20 7.28 6.66
C ASP A 48 -1.64 6.86 6.99
N ILE A 49 -2.36 6.36 5.99
CA ILE A 49 -3.77 6.01 6.11
C ILE A 49 -3.88 4.49 6.31
N PRO A 50 -4.38 3.99 7.45
CA PRO A 50 -4.53 2.57 7.67
C PRO A 50 -5.78 2.01 6.99
N TRP A 51 -5.61 0.93 6.25
CA TRP A 51 -6.67 0.22 5.55
C TRP A 51 -6.79 -1.22 6.06
N PRO A 52 -7.99 -1.71 6.43
CA PRO A 52 -8.16 -3.11 6.79
C PRO A 52 -7.71 -4.02 5.65
N LYS A 53 -6.90 -5.03 5.95
CA LYS A 53 -6.36 -5.97 4.97
C LYS A 53 -7.45 -6.58 4.11
N ASP A 54 -8.49 -7.13 4.75
CA ASP A 54 -9.61 -7.78 4.06
C ASP A 54 -10.35 -6.83 3.10
N TYR A 55 -10.40 -5.53 3.42
CA TYR A 55 -11.02 -4.53 2.55
C TYR A 55 -10.20 -4.30 1.27
N VAL A 56 -8.88 -4.22 1.41
CA VAL A 56 -7.95 -4.00 0.30
C VAL A 56 -7.86 -5.25 -0.57
N ASP A 57 -7.66 -6.43 0.04
CA ASP A 57 -7.55 -7.71 -0.66
C ASP A 57 -8.78 -7.99 -1.54
N ALA A 58 -9.99 -7.71 -1.03
CA ALA A 58 -11.24 -7.89 -1.78
C ALA A 58 -11.37 -6.98 -3.02
N ARG A 59 -10.54 -5.92 -3.12
CA ARG A 59 -10.55 -4.94 -4.22
C ARG A 59 -9.26 -4.93 -5.03
N ALA A 60 -8.28 -5.75 -4.61
CA ALA A 60 -7.00 -5.86 -5.27
C ALA A 60 -7.19 -6.48 -6.65
N HIS A 61 -6.40 -6.01 -7.60
CA HIS A 61 -6.33 -6.56 -8.94
C HIS A 61 -4.89 -6.53 -9.43
N LEU A 62 -4.56 -7.38 -10.40
CA LEU A 62 -3.26 -7.35 -11.05
C LEU A 62 -3.22 -6.16 -12.02
N GLY A 63 -2.53 -5.09 -11.64
CA GLY A 63 -2.23 -3.96 -12.51
C GLY A 63 -0.98 -4.24 -13.35
N VAL A 64 -1.02 -3.88 -14.64
CA VAL A 64 0.16 -3.87 -15.52
C VAL A 64 0.48 -2.41 -15.86
N ASP A 65 1.56 -1.91 -15.29
CA ASP A 65 2.08 -0.59 -15.60
C ASP A 65 2.96 -0.66 -16.85
N HIS A 66 2.72 0.22 -17.82
CA HIS A 66 3.49 0.26 -19.07
C HIS A 66 3.95 1.69 -19.36
N GLN A 67 5.24 1.83 -19.66
CA GLN A 67 5.82 3.09 -20.08
C GLN A 67 6.25 2.99 -21.53
N TYR A 68 5.81 3.96 -22.34
CA TYR A 68 6.34 4.13 -23.69
C TYR A 68 7.77 4.65 -23.60
N ILE A 69 8.71 3.92 -24.21
CA ILE A 69 10.09 4.38 -24.38
C ILE A 69 10.22 4.92 -25.80
N SER A 70 10.56 6.20 -25.94
CA SER A 70 10.99 6.79 -27.22
C SER A 70 12.52 6.83 -27.29
N ILE A 71 13.09 6.29 -28.36
CA ILE A 71 14.51 6.43 -28.71
C ILE A 71 14.79 7.70 -29.49
#